data_AF-A0AAW0LK35-F1
#
_entry.id   AF-A0AAW0LK35-F1
#
_cell.length_a   1.000
_cell.length_b   1.000
_cell.length_c   1.000
_cell.angle_alpha   90.00
_cell.angle_beta   90.00
_cell.angle_gamma   90.00
#
_symmetry.space_group_name_H-M   'P 1'
#
loop_
_entity.id
_entity.type
_entity.pdbx_description
1 polymer ?
#
loop_
_entity_poly.entity_id
_entity_poly.type
_entity_poly.pdbx_seq_one_letter_code
_entity_poly.pdbx_strand_id
1 'polypeptide(L)'
;MLDLDDPPQKCGAFTNNQIWVTPYNQSEQWAGGLFVYQSQGEGTLATWSERDRPIENKDNVLWYTLGFHHIPCQEDAPLMPTVSSSFDLRPVNFFQSNPILRIPANLVKDLPVCEPADSV
;
A
#
# COMPACT_ATOMS: atom_id res chain seq x y z
N MET A 1 4.25 -2.94 -20.06
CA MET A 1 4.36 -4.13 -19.19
C MET A 1 5.61 -4.85 -19.64
N LEU A 2 6.53 -5.09 -18.72
CA LEU A 2 7.79 -5.72 -19.07
C LEU A 2 7.56 -7.22 -19.29
N ASP A 3 8.35 -7.80 -20.17
CA ASP A 3 8.42 -9.25 -20.29
C ASP A 3 8.96 -9.84 -18.98
N LEU A 4 8.50 -11.04 -18.59
CA LEU A 4 8.95 -11.67 -17.35
C LEU A 4 10.45 -11.97 -17.35
N ASP A 5 11.05 -12.13 -18.53
CA ASP A 5 12.47 -12.39 -18.68
C ASP A 5 13.35 -11.13 -18.70
N ASP A 6 12.75 -9.94 -18.78
CA ASP A 6 13.47 -8.67 -18.81
C ASP A 6 14.20 -8.43 -17.46
N PRO A 7 15.50 -8.09 -17.44
CA PRO A 7 16.23 -7.82 -16.19
C PRO A 7 15.52 -6.89 -15.19
N PRO A 8 14.93 -5.74 -15.59
CA PRO A 8 14.14 -4.92 -14.66
C PRO A 8 12.93 -5.65 -14.06
N GLN A 9 12.26 -6.53 -14.82
CA GLN A 9 11.12 -7.31 -14.30
C GLN A 9 11.58 -8.38 -13.31
N LYS A 10 12.74 -9.00 -13.55
CA LYS A 10 13.36 -9.94 -12.60
C LYS A 10 13.71 -9.27 -11.28
N CYS A 11 14.29 -8.07 -11.34
CA CYS A 11 14.57 -7.26 -10.14
C CYS A 11 13.29 -6.78 -9.45
N GLY A 12 12.27 -6.43 -10.23
CA GLY A 12 10.96 -5.96 -9.77
C GLY A 12 9.91 -7.06 -9.63
N ALA A 13 10.30 -8.32 -9.45
CA ALA A 13 9.38 -9.47 -9.55
C ALA A 13 8.25 -9.47 -8.51
N PHE A 14 8.36 -8.67 -7.43
CA PHE A 14 7.25 -8.41 -6.50
C PHE A 14 6.02 -7.77 -7.18
N THR A 15 6.17 -7.19 -8.38
CA THR A 15 5.08 -6.65 -9.19
C THR A 15 4.34 -7.69 -10.03
N ASN A 16 4.83 -8.94 -10.09
CA ASN A 16 4.20 -10.02 -10.87
C ASN A 16 2.79 -10.37 -10.38
N ASN A 17 2.50 -10.10 -9.10
CA ASN A 17 1.17 -10.21 -8.52
C ASN A 17 0.82 -8.93 -7.76
N GLN A 18 -0.47 -8.62 -7.73
CA GLN A 18 -0.96 -7.48 -6.95
C GLN A 18 -0.93 -7.76 -5.44
N ILE A 19 -1.16 -9.01 -5.03
CA ILE A 19 -1.20 -9.44 -3.64
C ILE A 19 -0.29 -10.65 -3.46
N TRP A 20 0.49 -10.64 -2.39
CA TRP A 20 1.27 -11.79 -1.92
C TRP A 20 1.00 -12.03 -0.44
N VAL A 21 1.06 -13.29 -0.01
CA VAL A 21 0.98 -13.67 1.40
C VAL A 21 2.14 -14.58 1.72
N THR A 22 2.93 -14.21 2.72
CA THR A 22 4.07 -15.01 3.19
C THR A 22 3.98 -15.19 4.70
N PRO A 23 4.42 -16.34 5.26
CA PRO A 23 4.60 -16.44 6.70
C PRO A 23 5.60 -15.38 7.18
N TYR A 24 5.37 -14.82 8.37
CA TYR A 24 6.26 -13.84 8.96
C TYR A 24 7.69 -14.39 9.10
N ASN A 25 8.66 -13.57 8.68
CA ASN A 25 10.08 -13.83 8.86
C ASN A 25 10.79 -12.50 9.10
N GLN A 26 11.50 -12.39 10.22
CA GLN A 26 12.17 -11.16 10.64
C GLN A 26 13.18 -10.63 9.60
N SER A 27 13.78 -11.51 8.79
CA SER A 27 14.76 -11.12 7.77
C SER A 27 14.13 -10.69 6.42
N GLU A 28 12.85 -10.98 6.19
CA GLU A 28 12.15 -10.75 4.90
C GLU A 28 11.41 -9.40 4.92
N GLN A 29 12.16 -8.30 4.78
CA GLN A 29 11.63 -6.93 4.95
C GLN A 29 11.47 -6.16 3.64
N TRP A 30 12.30 -6.44 2.64
CA TRP A 30 12.42 -5.64 1.41
C TRP A 30 12.00 -6.47 0.18
N ALA A 31 10.87 -6.14 -0.45
CA ALA A 31 10.31 -6.94 -1.54
C ALA A 31 11.22 -7.10 -2.77
N GLY A 32 12.11 -6.13 -3.03
CA GLY A 32 13.14 -6.19 -4.08
C GLY A 32 14.49 -6.78 -3.62
N GLY A 33 14.58 -7.26 -2.37
CA GLY A 33 15.83 -7.71 -1.75
C GLY A 33 16.55 -6.62 -0.95
N LEU A 34 17.53 -7.04 -0.13
CA LEU A 34 18.30 -6.14 0.75
C LEU A 34 19.24 -5.20 -0.03
N PHE A 35 19.85 -5.68 -1.11
CA PHE A 35 20.78 -4.91 -1.95
C PHE A 35 20.22 -4.81 -3.37
N VAL A 36 19.60 -3.66 -3.68
CA VAL A 36 18.87 -3.47 -4.95
C VAL A 36 19.72 -2.87 -6.08
N TYR A 37 20.74 -2.09 -5.75
CA TYR A 37 21.61 -1.48 -6.75
C TYR A 37 22.39 -2.56 -7.51
N GLN A 38 22.21 -2.61 -8.84
CA GLN A 38 22.80 -3.65 -9.70
C GLN A 38 22.41 -5.09 -9.32
N SER A 39 21.30 -5.27 -8.60
CA SER A 39 20.74 -6.60 -8.32
C SER A 39 20.48 -7.37 -9.61
N GLN A 40 20.61 -8.70 -9.52
CA GLN A 40 20.26 -9.64 -10.59
C GLN A 40 18.87 -10.27 -10.37
N GLY A 41 18.08 -9.75 -9.43
CA GLY A 41 16.75 -10.29 -9.08
C GLY A 41 16.77 -11.40 -8.02
N GLU A 42 17.88 -11.53 -7.30
CA GLU A 42 18.01 -12.51 -6.21
C GLU A 42 17.35 -12.00 -4.92
N GLY A 43 16.77 -12.93 -4.15
CA GLY A 43 16.26 -12.63 -2.81
C GLY A 43 15.05 -11.69 -2.79
N THR A 44 14.26 -11.65 -3.87
CA THR A 44 13.02 -10.89 -3.96
C THR A 44 11.85 -11.60 -3.27
N LEU A 45 10.72 -10.90 -3.12
CA LEU A 45 9.46 -11.46 -2.63
C LEU A 45 9.00 -12.69 -3.44
N ALA A 46 9.24 -12.68 -4.76
CA ALA A 46 8.94 -13.83 -5.61
C ALA A 46 9.75 -15.06 -5.17
N THR A 47 11.06 -14.92 -4.96
CA THR A 47 11.93 -16.00 -4.45
C THR A 47 11.52 -16.49 -3.06
N TRP A 48 11.02 -15.62 -2.18
CA TRP A 48 10.55 -16.04 -0.85
C TRP A 48 9.24 -16.83 -0.92
N SER A 49 8.39 -16.50 -1.89
CA SER A 49 7.10 -17.14 -2.12
C SER A 49 7.23 -18.50 -2.79
N GLU A 50 8.23 -18.69 -3.66
CA GLU A 50 8.57 -19.98 -4.28
C GLU A 50 8.90 -21.10 -3.28
N ARG A 51 9.22 -20.74 -2.03
CA ARG A 51 9.44 -21.71 -0.94
C ARG A 51 8.16 -22.43 -0.50
N ASP A 52 7.00 -22.01 -1.00
CA ASP A 52 5.68 -22.63 -0.78
C ASP A 52 5.42 -23.00 0.69
N ARG A 53 5.72 -22.04 1.57
CA ARG A 53 5.60 -22.26 3.01
C ARG A 53 4.12 -22.21 3.42
N PRO A 54 3.66 -23.10 4.31
CA PRO A 54 2.27 -23.12 4.76
C PRO A 54 1.89 -21.83 5.51
N ILE A 55 0.75 -21.23 5.13
CA ILE A 55 0.23 -19.96 5.66
C ILE A 55 -1.06 -20.09 6.50
N GLU A 56 -1.69 -21.26 6.52
CA GLU A 56 -2.96 -21.44 7.23
C GLU A 56 -2.76 -21.37 8.76
N ASN A 57 -3.56 -20.52 9.43
CA ASN A 57 -3.53 -20.32 10.89
C ASN A 57 -2.14 -19.96 11.45
N LYS A 58 -1.39 -19.12 10.73
CA LYS A 58 -0.05 -18.65 11.11
C LYS A 58 0.02 -17.14 11.19
N ASP A 59 1.12 -16.66 11.77
CA ASP A 59 1.54 -15.28 11.63
C ASP A 59 2.00 -15.03 10.19
N ASN A 60 1.27 -14.16 9.49
CA ASN A 60 1.40 -13.92 8.05
C ASN A 60 1.56 -12.43 7.78
N VAL A 61 2.26 -12.14 6.69
CA VAL A 61 2.45 -10.79 6.15
C VAL A 61 1.79 -10.73 4.78
N LEU A 62 0.93 -9.73 4.57
CA LEU A 62 0.34 -9.40 3.28
C LEU A 62 1.14 -8.28 2.62
N TRP A 63 1.52 -8.49 1.36
CA TRP A 63 2.21 -7.51 0.53
C TRP A 63 1.25 -7.06 -0.58
N TYR A 64 0.93 -5.77 -0.61
CA TYR A 64 0.03 -5.19 -1.62
C TYR A 64 0.80 -4.24 -2.53
N THR A 65 0.79 -4.54 -3.83
CA THR A 65 1.42 -3.72 -4.87
C THR A 65 0.39 -2.76 -5.46
N LEU A 66 0.60 -1.46 -5.28
CA LEU A 66 -0.18 -0.40 -5.92
C LEU A 66 0.69 0.29 -6.97
N GLY A 67 0.20 0.37 -8.21
CA GLY A 67 0.90 1.00 -9.32
C GLY A 67 -0.07 1.52 -10.37
N PHE A 68 0.42 2.38 -11.26
CA PHE A 68 -0.35 2.96 -12.36
C PHE A 68 0.51 3.03 -13.63
N HIS A 69 -0.14 3.09 -14.78
CA HIS A 69 0.52 3.34 -16.06
C HIS A 69 0.35 4.81 -16.42
N HIS A 70 1.43 5.58 -16.31
CA HIS A 70 1.41 7.00 -16.68
C HIS A 70 1.59 7.14 -18.19
N ILE A 71 0.53 7.52 -18.90
CA ILE A 71 0.59 7.99 -20.28
C ILE A 71 0.59 9.52 -20.21
N PRO A 72 1.72 10.20 -20.45
CA PRO A 72 1.80 11.65 -20.26
C PRO A 72 0.85 12.41 -21.19
N CYS A 73 0.25 13.48 -20.69
CA CYS A 73 -0.57 14.40 -21.48
C CYS A 73 -0.03 15.84 -21.45
N GLN A 74 -0.64 16.75 -22.22
CA GLN A 74 -0.16 18.14 -22.33
C GLN A 74 -0.30 18.89 -21.01
N GLU A 75 -1.32 18.57 -20.24
CA GLU A 75 -1.63 19.13 -18.93
C GLU A 75 -0.58 18.76 -17.87
N ASP A 76 0.21 17.70 -18.09
CA ASP A 76 1.31 17.32 -17.20
C ASP A 76 2.50 18.30 -17.28
N ALA A 77 2.53 19.19 -18.29
CA ALA A 77 3.60 20.14 -18.53
C ALA A 77 3.16 21.60 -18.27
N PRO A 78 4.02 22.44 -17.67
CA PRO A 78 5.37 22.17 -17.15
C PRO A 78 5.38 21.53 -15.75
N LEU A 79 4.20 21.38 -15.13
CA LEU A 79 4.04 20.83 -13.79
C LEU A 79 2.78 19.96 -13.77
N MET A 80 2.96 18.68 -13.43
CA MET A 80 1.88 17.71 -13.38
C MET A 80 0.94 17.97 -12.19
N PRO A 81 -0.39 18.08 -12.41
CA PRO A 81 -1.37 18.08 -11.34
C PRO A 81 -1.33 16.78 -10.52
N THR A 82 -1.78 16.82 -9.27
CA THR A 82 -1.79 15.64 -8.41
C THR A 82 -2.72 14.55 -8.96
N VAL A 83 -2.17 13.34 -9.12
CA VAL A 83 -2.93 12.10 -9.35
C VAL A 83 -2.96 11.32 -8.03
N SER A 84 -4.12 10.81 -7.64
CA SER A 84 -4.29 10.06 -6.40
C SER A 84 -4.71 8.61 -6.65
N SER A 85 -4.26 7.70 -5.78
CA SER A 85 -4.63 6.29 -5.75
C SER A 85 -4.65 5.83 -4.29
N SER A 86 -5.62 5.00 -3.92
CA SER A 86 -5.81 4.56 -2.53
C SER A 86 -6.34 3.14 -2.47
N PHE A 87 -6.23 2.54 -1.28
CA PHE A 87 -6.89 1.30 -0.91
C PHE A 87 -7.33 1.40 0.55
N ASP A 88 -8.35 0.63 0.93
CA ASP A 88 -8.86 0.60 2.30
C ASP A 88 -8.68 -0.79 2.91
N LEU A 89 -8.23 -0.83 4.16
CA LEU A 89 -8.36 -2.01 5.01
C LEU A 89 -9.62 -1.83 5.86
N ARG A 90 -10.68 -2.54 5.48
CA ARG A 90 -11.98 -2.45 6.16
C ARG A 90 -12.16 -3.62 7.11
N PRO A 91 -12.60 -3.39 8.36
CA PRO A 91 -12.94 -4.47 9.27
C PRO A 91 -14.16 -5.24 8.73
N VAL A 92 -14.01 -6.54 8.49
CA VAL A 92 -15.09 -7.44 8.05
C VAL A 92 -15.35 -8.46 9.13
N ASN A 93 -16.53 -8.43 9.75
CA ASN A 93 -16.89 -9.28 10.89
C ASN A 93 -15.90 -9.21 12.08
N PHE A 94 -15.11 -8.14 12.16
CA PHE A 94 -14.13 -7.95 13.24
C PHE A 94 -14.81 -7.49 14.54
N PHE A 95 -15.85 -6.66 14.44
CA PHE A 95 -16.61 -6.14 15.57
C PHE A 95 -17.95 -6.86 15.71
N GLN A 96 -18.44 -7.03 16.95
CA GLN A 96 -19.76 -7.60 17.23
C GLN A 96 -20.92 -6.68 16.80
N SER A 97 -20.66 -5.37 16.70
CA SER A 97 -21.63 -4.37 16.26
C SER A 97 -20.89 -3.17 15.66
N ASN A 98 -21.64 -2.19 15.14
CA ASN A 98 -21.06 -1.01 14.52
C ASN A 98 -20.12 -0.27 15.51
N PRO A 99 -18.79 -0.15 15.20
CA PRO A 99 -17.81 0.40 16.13
C PRO A 99 -18.00 1.90 16.41
N ILE A 100 -18.69 2.63 15.53
CA ILE A 100 -18.89 4.08 15.67
C ILE A 100 -20.28 4.46 16.21
N LEU A 101 -21.10 3.49 16.61
CA LEU A 101 -22.50 3.71 17.01
C LEU A 101 -22.67 4.74 18.14
N ARG A 102 -21.68 4.87 19.04
CA ARG A 102 -21.72 5.78 20.20
C ARG A 102 -20.92 7.07 19.99
N ILE A 103 -20.43 7.31 18.77
CA ILE A 103 -19.65 8.51 18.46
C ILE A 103 -20.63 9.59 17.97
N PRO A 104 -20.78 10.72 18.68
CA PRO A 104 -21.62 11.80 18.22
C PRO A 104 -21.03 12.43 16.94
N ALA A 105 -21.89 12.91 16.05
CA ALA A 105 -21.45 13.67 14.89
C ALA A 105 -20.97 15.06 15.33
N ASN A 106 -19.95 15.57 14.65
CA ASN A 106 -19.58 16.99 14.76
C ASN A 106 -20.64 17.82 14.02
N LEU A 107 -21.27 18.75 14.73
CA LEU A 107 -22.27 19.67 14.19
C LEU A 107 -21.66 21.07 14.04
N VAL A 108 -22.23 21.90 13.19
CA VAL A 108 -21.76 23.29 12.96
C VAL A 108 -21.70 24.09 14.27
N LYS A 109 -22.65 23.84 15.19
CA LYS A 109 -22.68 24.47 16.52
C LYS A 109 -21.52 24.06 17.45
N ASP A 110 -20.83 22.96 17.13
CA ASP A 110 -19.68 22.47 17.90
C ASP A 110 -18.38 23.12 17.40
N LEU A 111 -18.43 23.88 16.29
CA LEU A 111 -17.30 24.66 15.79
C LEU A 111 -17.10 25.90 16.67
N PRO A 112 -15.86 26.27 17.00
CA PRO A 112 -15.60 27.52 17.70
C PRO A 112 -16.03 28.71 16.83
N VAL A 113 -16.85 29.59 17.41
CA VAL A 113 -17.17 30.89 16.82
C VAL A 113 -16.12 31.88 17.31
N CYS A 114 -15.30 32.40 16.41
CA CYS A 114 -14.37 33.47 16.73
C CYS A 114 -15.14 34.79 16.77
N GLU A 115 -15.32 35.35 17.95
CA GLU A 115 -15.82 36.73 18.13
C GLU A 115 -14.63 37.71 18.11
N PRO A 116 -14.75 38.89 17.47
CA PRO A 116 -13.73 39.94 17.52
C PRO A 116 -13.48 40.39 18.97
N ALA A 117 -12.23 40.72 19.29
CA ALA A 117 -11.84 41.16 20.64
C ALA A 117 -12.58 42.45 21.10
N ASP A 118 -13.05 43.27 20.15
CA ASP A 118 -13.69 44.57 20.41
C ASP A 118 -15.23 44.49 20.57
N SER A 119 -15.78 43.29 20.79
CA SER A 119 -17.24 43.06 20.87
C SER A 119 -17.86 43.28 22.26
N VAL A 120 -17.13 43.90 23.21
CA VAL A 120 -17.55 44.16 24.59
C VAL A 120 -17.50 45.65 24.91
#